data_AF-A0A392QMT6-F1
#
_entry.id   AF-A0A392QMT6-F1
#
_cell.length_a   1.000
_cell.length_b   1.000
_cell.length_c   1.000
_cell.angle_alpha   90.00
_cell.angle_beta   90.00
_cell.angle_gamma   90.00
#
_symmetry.space_group_name_H-M   'P 1'
#
loop_
_entity.id
_entity.type
_entity.pdbx_description
1 polymer ?
#
loop_
_entity_poly.entity_id
_entity_poly.type
_entity_poly.pdbx_seq_one_letter_code
_entity_poly.pdbx_strand_id
1 'polypeptide(L)' 'MYQIAFEQLGYKMPFTDLETAVFRHLRVNLSQLHPNSLAFLRAFEDSFNVL' A
#
# COMPACT_ATOMS: atom_id res chain seq x y z
N MET A 1 7.58 10.58 8.80
CA MET A 1 8.13 9.29 9.28
C MET A 1 7.82 8.14 8.33
N TYR A 2 6.55 7.86 8.02
CA TYR A 2 6.20 6.75 7.11
C TYR A 2 6.77 6.91 5.70
N GLN A 3 6.69 8.10 5.11
CA GLN A 3 7.25 8.33 3.76
C GLN A 3 8.71 7.90 3.64
N ILE A 4 9.57 8.27 4.60
CA ILE A 4 11.00 7.92 4.58
C ILE A 4 11.21 6.40 4.68
N ALA A 5 10.51 5.73 5.61
CA ALA A 5 10.64 4.29 5.80
C ALA A 5 10.15 3.49 4.57
N PHE A 6 9.06 3.93 3.95
CA PHE A 6 8.48 3.28 2.78
C PHE A 6 9.28 3.57 1.49
N GLU A 7 9.79 4.79 1.31
CA GLU A 7 10.72 5.11 0.22
C GLU A 7 12.01 4.29 0.33
N GLN A 8 12.56 4.10 1.53
CA GLN A 8 13.72 3.22 1.76
C GLN A 8 13.44 1.74 1.44
N LEU A 9 12.19 1.31 1.59
CA LEU A 9 11.71 -0.02 1.21
C LEU A 9 11.31 -0.11 -0.28
N GLY A 10 11.45 0.96 -1.05
CA GLY A 10 11.13 1.01 -2.49
C GLY A 10 9.65 1.25 -2.82
N TYR A 11 8.81 1.57 -1.83
CA TYR A 11 7.39 1.88 -2.05
C TYR A 11 7.21 3.33 -2.51
N LYS A 12 6.36 3.52 -3.52
CA LYS A 12 5.98 4.86 -4.00
C LYS A 12 4.87 5.45 -3.14
N MET A 13 5.08 6.68 -2.70
CA MET A 13 4.09 7.53 -2.03
C MET A 13 3.57 8.61 -3.01
N PRO A 14 2.34 9.15 -2.84
CA PRO A 14 1.33 8.75 -1.84
C PRO A 14 0.73 7.36 -2.12
N PHE A 15 -0.03 6.84 -1.15
CA PHE A 15 -0.82 5.61 -1.32
C PHE A 15 -1.89 5.78 -2.39
N THR A 16 -2.25 4.68 -3.03
CA THR A 16 -3.34 4.64 -4.00
C THR A 16 -4.71 4.67 -3.32
N ASP A 17 -5.75 4.91 -4.11
CA ASP A 17 -7.13 4.89 -3.60
C ASP A 17 -7.52 3.50 -3.07
N LEU A 18 -7.05 2.43 -3.71
CA LEU A 18 -7.28 1.06 -3.23
C LEU A 18 -6.58 0.81 -1.89
N GLU A 19 -5.29 1.12 -1.78
CA GLU A 19 -4.52 0.97 -0.54
C GLU A 19 -5.22 1.72 0.62
N THR A 20 -5.64 2.96 0.34
CA THR A 20 -6.36 3.81 1.30
C THR A 20 -7.72 3.22 1.70
N ALA A 21 -8.47 2.69 0.75
CA ALA A 21 -9.76 2.05 1.00
C ALA A 21 -9.62 0.79 1.87
N VAL A 22 -8.60 -0.04 1.60
CA VAL A 22 -8.30 -1.24 2.38
C VAL A 22 -7.90 -0.89 3.82
N PHE A 23 -7.03 0.10 4.01
CA PHE A 23 -6.66 0.57 5.36
C PHE A 23 -7.89 1.04 6.14
N ARG A 24 -8.77 1.81 5.50
CA ARG A 24 -10.00 2.28 6.14
C ARG A 24 -10.95 1.14 6.48
N HIS A 25 -11.10 0.18 5.57
CA HIS A 25 -12.01 -0.95 5.75
C HIS A 25 -11.56 -1.88 6.87
N LEU A 26 -10.27 -2.22 6.90
CA LEU A 26 -9.68 -3.10 7.92
C LEU A 26 -9.38 -2.36 9.24
N ARG A 27 -9.49 -1.03 9.26
CA ARG A 27 -9.13 -0.16 10.39
C ARG A 27 -7.70 -0.40 10.89
N VAL A 28 -6.81 -0.78 9.98
CA VAL A 28 -5.39 -1.01 10.27
C VAL A 28 -4.60 0.25 9.99
N ASN A 29 -3.62 0.52 10.83
CA ASN A 29 -2.62 1.53 10.54
C ASN A 29 -1.52 0.94 9.65
N LEU A 30 -0.80 1.82 8.96
CA LEU A 30 0.25 1.42 8.04
C LEU A 30 1.39 0.63 8.72
N SER A 31 1.69 0.92 10.00
CA SER A 31 2.68 0.17 10.80
C SER A 31 2.25 -1.27 11.14
N GLN A 32 0.96 -1.59 11.03
CA GLN A 32 0.44 -2.94 11.25
C GLN A 32 0.45 -3.78 9.98
N LEU A 33 0.64 -3.16 8.81
CA LEU A 33 0.67 -3.88 7.56
C LEU A 33 2.08 -4.38 7.28
N HIS A 34 2.22 -5.70 7.09
CA HIS A 34 3.48 -6.27 6.66
C HIS A 34 3.83 -5.78 5.23
N PRO A 35 5.10 -5.44 4.92
CA PRO A 35 5.49 -4.98 3.59
C PRO A 35 4.97 -5.87 2.45
N ASN A 36 5.04 -7.20 2.56
CA ASN A 36 4.50 -8.10 1.52
C ASN A 36 3.01 -7.88 1.24
N SER A 37 2.20 -7.54 2.25
CA SER A 37 0.79 -7.25 2.05
C SER A 37 0.58 -5.95 1.29
N LEU A 38 1.46 -4.95 1.45
CA LEU A 38 1.43 -3.72 0.66
C LEU A 38 1.80 -3.99 -0.80
N ALA A 39 2.88 -4.76 -1.01
CA ALA A 39 3.29 -5.17 -2.36
C ALA A 39 2.19 -5.96 -3.08
N PHE A 40 1.47 -6.83 -2.36
CA PHE A 40 0.32 -7.55 -2.91
C PHE A 40 -0.80 -6.62 -3.36
N LEU A 41 -1.18 -5.64 -2.54
CA LEU A 41 -2.23 -4.67 -2.90
C LEU A 41 -1.87 -3.88 -4.16
N ARG A 42 -0.61 -3.50 -4.30
CA ARG A 42 -0.12 -2.77 -5.46
C ARG A 42 -0.15 -3.61 -6.74
N ALA A 43 0.37 -4.83 -6.66
CA ALA A 43 0.33 -5.76 -7.80
C ALA A 43 -1.10 -6.12 -8.21
N PHE A 44 -2.01 -6.22 -7.24
CA PHE A 44 -3.42 -6.42 -7.49
C PHE A 44 -4.02 -5.23 -8.26
N GLU A 45 -3.83 -4.00 -7.78
CA GLU A 45 -4.32 -2.79 -8.48
C GLU A 45 -3.74 -2.64 -9.89
N ASP A 46 -2.44 -2.85 -10.06
CA ASP A 46 -1.77 -2.78 -11.36
C ASP A 46 -2.33 -3.84 -12.33
N SER A 47 -2.60 -5.05 -11.85
CA SER A 47 -3.20 -6.11 -12.68
C SER A 47 -4.60 -5.75 -13.19
N PHE A 48 -5.37 -4.98 -12.42
CA PHE A 48 -6.71 -4.52 -12.82
C PHE A 48 -6.67 -3.28 -13.71
N ASN A 49 -5.64 -2.43 -13.62
CA ASN A 49 -5.48 -1.25 -14.47
C ASN A 49 -4.93 -1.55 -15.88
N VAL A 50 -4.40 -2.75 -16.10
CA VAL A 50 -3.87 -3.19 -17.40
C VAL A 50 -4.92 -3.89 -18.27
N LEU A 51 -6.13 -4.12 -17.72
CA LEU A 51 -7.32 -4.60 -18.43
C LEU A 51 -8.24 -3.43 -18.82
#